data_AF-A0A0C9WU45-F1
#
_entry.id   AF-A0A0C9WU45-F1
#
_cell.length_a   1.000
_cell.length_b   1.000
_cell.length_c   1.000
_cell.angle_alpha   90.00
_cell.angle_beta   90.00
_cell.angle_gamma   90.00
#
_symmetry.space_group_name_H-M   'P 1'
#
loop_
_entity.id
_entity.type
_entity.pdbx_description
1 polymer ?
#
loop_
_entity_poly.entity_id
_entity_poly.type
_entity_poly.pdbx_seq_one_letter_code
_entity_poly.pdbx_strand_id
1 'polypeptide(L)'
;MVGTTRSRGVAATAGVGPPQFPPGSTIFLPSASLEHSNASSQKDERRYSFTQYTSGGTFRWVDYSFQKADHYFAGLSEEEQRAAKNEGRDRLAFGLSLFSTIDELVQ
;
A
#
# COMPACT_ATOMS: atom_id res chain seq x y z
N MET A 1 2.53 1.78 -2.30
CA MET A 1 3.97 2.09 -2.36
C MET A 1 4.53 1.39 -3.59
N VAL A 2 5.23 2.10 -4.47
CA VAL A 2 5.86 1.52 -5.66
C VAL A 2 7.37 1.51 -5.42
N GLY A 3 7.92 0.33 -5.18
CA GLY A 3 9.36 0.16 -4.98
C GLY A 3 9.99 -0.30 -6.28
N THR A 4 10.99 0.40 -6.80
CA THR A 4 11.81 -0.15 -7.89
C THR A 4 13.19 -0.52 -7.35
N THR A 5 13.72 -1.64 -7.82
CA THR A 5 14.98 -2.18 -7.30
C THR A 5 16.04 -2.14 -8.40
N ARG A 6 17.25 -1.64 -8.13
CA ARG A 6 18.35 -1.56 -9.10
C ARG A 6 19.38 -2.69 -8.98
N SER A 7 19.16 -3.64 -8.09
CA SER A 7 19.86 -4.94 -7.98
C SER A 7 19.01 -5.89 -7.12
N ARG A 8 19.27 -7.22 -7.13
CA ARG A 8 18.36 -8.24 -6.59
C ARG A 8 17.67 -7.83 -5.27
N GLY A 9 16.40 -7.46 -5.32
CA GLY A 9 15.63 -6.96 -4.19
C GLY A 9 15.00 -8.09 -3.42
N VAL A 10 14.96 -7.99 -2.09
CA VAL A 10 14.36 -9.04 -1.29
C VAL A 10 13.50 -8.46 -0.17
N ALA A 11 12.18 -8.61 -0.29
CA ALA A 11 11.20 -8.30 0.76
C ALA A 11 10.99 -9.56 1.61
N ALA A 12 10.76 -9.46 2.92
CA ALA A 12 10.57 -10.64 3.77
C ALA A 12 9.09 -10.86 4.10
N THR A 13 8.60 -12.10 3.92
CA THR A 13 7.30 -12.60 4.41
C THR A 13 7.58 -13.81 5.30
N ALA A 14 6.94 -13.90 6.48
CA ALA A 14 7.19 -14.98 7.43
C ALA A 14 6.90 -16.37 6.82
N GLY A 15 7.85 -17.31 6.94
CA GLY A 15 7.67 -18.73 6.57
C GLY A 15 8.09 -19.13 5.15
N VAL A 16 8.47 -18.18 4.29
CA VAL A 16 8.99 -18.44 2.93
C VAL A 16 10.28 -17.65 2.75
N GLY A 17 11.28 -18.25 2.10
CA GLY A 17 12.51 -17.54 1.74
C GLY A 17 12.16 -16.21 1.07
N PRO A 18 12.90 -15.13 1.35
CA PRO A 18 12.38 -13.81 1.05
C PRO A 18 12.35 -13.60 -0.49
N PRO A 19 11.24 -13.10 -1.08
CA PRO A 19 11.06 -12.97 -2.53
C PRO A 19 12.23 -12.31 -3.24
N GLN A 20 12.72 -12.86 -4.36
CA GLN A 20 13.81 -12.27 -5.14
C GLN A 20 13.27 -11.45 -6.32
N PHE A 21 13.62 -10.17 -6.36
CA PHE A 21 13.26 -9.22 -7.43
C PHE A 21 14.47 -8.95 -8.31
N PRO A 22 14.41 -9.16 -9.63
CA PRO A 22 15.50 -8.78 -10.53
C PRO A 22 15.86 -7.28 -10.46
N PRO A 23 17.09 -6.90 -10.87
CA PRO A 23 17.42 -5.50 -11.12
C PRO A 23 16.46 -4.90 -12.18
N GLY A 24 15.98 -3.69 -11.93
CA GLY A 24 14.98 -2.99 -12.74
C GLY A 24 13.52 -3.33 -12.40
N SER A 25 13.28 -4.31 -11.52
CA SER A 25 11.90 -4.71 -11.18
C SER A 25 11.21 -3.69 -10.28
N THR A 26 9.91 -3.55 -10.50
CA THR A 26 9.01 -2.68 -9.73
C THR A 26 7.94 -3.52 -9.07
N ILE A 27 7.68 -3.26 -7.79
CA ILE A 27 6.63 -3.93 -7.02
C ILE A 27 5.64 -2.92 -6.44
N PHE A 28 4.36 -3.31 -6.46
CA PHE A 28 3.29 -2.60 -5.77
C PHE A 28 3.06 -3.22 -4.41
N LEU A 29 3.35 -2.48 -3.33
CA LEU A 29 3.11 -2.91 -1.96
C LEU A 29 1.95 -2.11 -1.33
N PRO A 30 0.92 -2.78 -0.80
CA PRO A 30 -0.13 -2.14 0.01
C PRO A 30 0.38 -1.94 1.44
N SER A 31 1.36 -1.04 1.61
CA SER A 31 2.06 -0.79 2.88
C SER A 31 1.18 -0.40 4.06
N ALA A 32 -0.03 0.12 3.82
CA ALA A 32 -0.98 0.46 4.88
C ALA A 32 -1.73 -0.77 5.44
N SER A 33 -1.69 -1.89 4.71
CA SER A 33 -2.46 -3.10 4.99
C SER A 33 -1.59 -4.31 5.35
N LEU A 34 -0.29 -4.25 5.01
CA LEU A 34 0.66 -5.33 5.23
C LEU A 34 1.88 -4.83 6.00
N GLU A 35 2.18 -5.52 7.10
CA GLU A 35 3.49 -5.41 7.75
C GLU A 35 4.56 -5.94 6.82
N HIS A 36 5.64 -5.19 6.66
CA HIS A 36 6.75 -5.54 5.78
C HIS A 36 8.05 -4.97 6.33
N SER A 37 9.15 -5.64 6.00
CA SER A 37 10.50 -5.20 6.30
C SER A 37 11.46 -5.59 5.18
N ASN A 38 12.60 -4.91 5.13
CA ASN A 38 13.67 -5.26 4.20
C ASN A 38 14.44 -6.46 4.74
N ALA A 39 14.73 -7.44 3.88
CA ALA A 39 15.64 -8.53 4.24
C ALA A 39 17.08 -8.01 4.41
N SER A 40 17.81 -8.56 5.38
CA SER A 40 19.22 -8.26 5.61
C SER A 40 20.07 -8.46 4.35
N SER A 41 20.99 -7.53 4.10
CA SER A 41 21.98 -7.66 3.02
C SER A 41 23.11 -8.60 3.42
N GLN A 42 23.62 -9.38 2.46
CA GLN A 42 24.79 -10.24 2.65
C GLN A 42 26.10 -9.42 2.69
N LYS A 43 27.19 -10.00 3.23
CA LYS A 43 28.48 -9.33 3.49
C LYS A 43 29.06 -8.59 2.28
N ASP A 44 28.91 -9.14 1.07
CA ASP A 44 29.45 -8.58 -0.17
C ASP A 44 28.35 -8.15 -1.16
N GLU A 45 27.11 -7.99 -0.67
CA GLU A 45 25.96 -7.58 -1.48
C GLU A 45 25.78 -6.05 -1.48
N ARG A 46 25.49 -5.48 -2.66
CA ARG A 46 25.03 -4.09 -2.79
C ARG A 46 23.62 -4.06 -3.37
N ARG A 47 22.67 -3.54 -2.59
CA ARG A 47 21.28 -3.36 -2.98
C ARG A 47 20.89 -1.89 -3.01
N TYR A 48 20.21 -1.49 -4.09
CA TYR A 48 19.59 -0.17 -4.19
C TYR A 48 18.12 -0.32 -4.49
N SER A 49 17.28 0.39 -3.77
CA SER A 49 15.87 0.57 -4.09
C SER A 49 15.49 2.02 -3.89
N PHE A 50 14.44 2.44 -4.60
CA PHE A 50 13.74 3.67 -4.26
C PHE A 50 12.27 3.37 -4.10
N THR A 51 11.63 4.22 -3.33
CA THR A 51 10.24 4.06 -2.94
C THR A 51 9.44 5.27 -3.37
N GLN A 52 8.40 5.06 -4.15
CA GLN A 52 7.38 6.05 -4.43
C GLN A 52 6.18 5.78 -3.53
N TYR A 53 5.76 6.80 -2.80
CA TYR A 53 4.65 6.73 -1.87
C TYR A 53 3.92 8.07 -1.86
N THR A 54 2.61 8.00 -1.65
CA THR A 54 1.77 9.16 -1.34
C THR A 54 0.91 8.83 -0.15
N SER A 55 0.66 9.81 0.71
CA SER A 55 -0.08 9.60 1.95
C SER A 55 -1.57 9.43 1.67
N GLY A 56 -2.22 8.52 2.39
CA GLY A 56 -3.68 8.38 2.30
C GLY A 56 -4.44 9.65 2.68
N GLY A 57 -3.85 10.51 3.52
CA GLY A 57 -4.43 11.80 3.89
C GLY A 57 -4.50 12.78 2.73
N THR A 58 -3.57 12.70 1.77
CA THR A 58 -3.57 13.56 0.57
C THR A 58 -4.79 13.30 -0.30
N PHE A 59 -5.17 12.03 -0.50
CA PHE A 59 -6.38 11.69 -1.24
C PHE A 59 -7.63 12.15 -0.51
N ARG A 60 -7.73 11.85 0.80
CA ARG A 60 -8.87 12.29 1.62
C ARG A 60 -9.04 13.81 1.62
N TRP A 61 -7.95 14.57 1.62
CA TRP A 61 -8.02 16.03 1.52
C TRP A 61 -8.71 16.48 0.22
N VAL A 62 -8.39 15.83 -0.90
CA VAL A 62 -9.05 16.10 -2.19
C VAL A 62 -10.52 15.66 -2.14
N ASP A 63 -10.81 14.47 -1.61
CA ASP A 63 -12.18 13.94 -1.45
C ASP A 63 -13.04 14.86 -0.56
N TYR A 64 -12.43 15.45 0.46
CA TYR A 64 -13.06 16.41 1.37
C TYR A 64 -13.12 17.83 0.80
N SER A 65 -12.95 17.99 -0.52
CA SER A 65 -12.99 19.29 -1.19
C SER A 65 -11.99 20.30 -0.59
N PHE A 66 -10.79 19.83 -0.30
CA PHE A 66 -9.69 20.60 0.29
C PHE A 66 -10.02 21.15 1.68
N GLN A 67 -10.67 20.33 2.50
CA GLN A 67 -11.03 20.67 3.88
C GLN A 67 -10.50 19.65 4.86
N LYS A 68 -10.28 20.11 6.09
CA LYS A 68 -9.96 19.21 7.21
C LYS A 68 -11.16 18.29 7.46
N ALA A 69 -10.88 17.07 7.92
CA ALA A 69 -11.91 16.09 8.18
C ALA A 69 -12.99 16.60 9.16
N ASP A 70 -12.60 17.28 10.24
CA ASP A 70 -13.54 17.87 11.21
C ASP A 70 -14.54 18.83 10.55
N HIS A 71 -14.06 19.73 9.69
CA HIS A 71 -14.90 20.68 8.96
C HIS A 71 -15.80 19.99 7.92
N TYR A 72 -15.23 19.03 7.17
CA TYR A 72 -15.98 18.25 6.19
C TYR A 72 -17.14 17.50 6.85
N PHE A 73 -16.88 16.73 7.92
CA PHE A 73 -17.91 15.96 8.61
C PHE A 73 -18.96 16.82 9.32
N ALA A 74 -18.58 18.00 9.83
CA ALA A 74 -19.53 18.93 10.44
C ALA A 74 -20.55 19.50 9.43
N GLY A 75 -20.19 19.54 8.14
CA GLY A 75 -21.07 19.99 7.06
C GLY A 75 -22.01 18.92 6.50
N LEU A 76 -21.86 17.66 6.90
CA LEU A 76 -22.64 16.53 6.41
C LEU A 76 -23.87 16.26 7.28
N SER A 77 -24.96 15.84 6.65
CA SER A 77 -26.12 15.24 7.33
C SER A 77 -25.75 13.93 8.02
N GLU A 78 -26.58 13.48 8.97
CA GLU A 78 -26.35 12.21 9.68
C GLU A 78 -26.28 11.00 8.72
N GLU A 79 -27.08 11.03 7.65
CA GLU A 79 -27.07 9.98 6.63
C GLU A 79 -25.75 9.95 5.86
N GLU A 80 -25.25 11.11 5.44
CA GLU A 80 -23.98 11.26 4.74
C GLU A 80 -22.78 10.89 5.63
N GLN A 81 -22.81 11.27 6.92
CA GLN A 81 -21.78 10.87 7.87
C GLN A 81 -21.75 9.34 8.04
N ARG A 82 -22.93 8.70 8.11
CA ARG A 82 -23.04 7.24 8.20
C ARG A 82 -22.51 6.57 6.93
N ALA A 83 -22.84 7.10 5.76
CA ALA A 83 -22.34 6.60 4.48
C ALA A 83 -20.82 6.70 4.39
N ALA A 84 -20.23 7.86 4.70
CA ALA A 84 -18.78 8.07 4.70
C ALA A 84 -18.04 7.16 5.69
N LYS A 85 -18.64 6.88 6.86
CA LYS A 85 -18.08 5.94 7.84
C LYS A 85 -18.11 4.50 7.33
N ASN A 86 -19.20 4.09 6.67
CA ASN A 86 -19.30 2.76 6.06
C ASN A 86 -18.29 2.59 4.93
N GLU A 87 -18.15 3.58 4.06
CA GLU A 87 -17.13 3.59 3.01
C GLU A 87 -15.71 3.47 3.60
N GLY A 88 -15.43 4.21 4.68
CA GLY A 88 -14.15 4.12 5.40
C GLY A 88 -13.87 2.73 5.97
N ARG A 89 -14.91 2.03 6.46
CA ARG A 89 -14.82 0.66 6.96
C ARG A 89 -14.49 -0.33 5.84
N ASP A 90 -15.13 -0.17 4.68
CA ASP A 90 -15.03 -1.11 3.57
C ASP A 90 -13.79 -0.86 2.68
N ARG A 91 -13.16 0.31 2.82
CA ARG A 91 -12.00 0.74 2.02
C ARG A 91 -10.84 -0.23 2.04
N LEU A 92 -10.55 -0.86 3.18
CA LEU A 92 -9.47 -1.84 3.28
C LEU A 92 -9.81 -3.09 2.45
N ALA A 93 -11.03 -3.61 2.60
CA ALA A 93 -11.48 -4.80 1.88
C ALA A 93 -11.50 -4.54 0.35
N PHE A 94 -12.02 -3.39 -0.07
CA PHE A 94 -11.97 -2.96 -1.46
C PHE A 94 -10.53 -2.80 -1.98
N GLY A 95 -9.65 -2.18 -1.19
CA GLY A 95 -8.25 -2.03 -1.57
C GLY A 95 -7.53 -3.37 -1.76
N LEU A 96 -7.84 -4.36 -0.91
CA LEU A 96 -7.32 -5.72 -1.04
C LEU A 96 -7.90 -6.47 -2.25
N SER A 97 -9.17 -6.23 -2.62
CA SER A 97 -9.79 -6.88 -3.78
C SER A 97 -9.24 -6.43 -5.13
N LEU A 98 -8.41 -5.37 -5.17
CA LEU A 98 -7.75 -4.92 -6.40
C LEU A 98 -6.45 -5.69 -6.71
N PHE A 99 -6.00 -6.57 -5.82
CA PHE A 99 -4.81 -7.40 -6.03
C PHE A 99 -5.19 -8.79 -6.53
N SER A 100 -4.33 -9.38 -7.36
CA SER A 100 -4.51 -10.74 -7.84
C SER A 100 -4.45 -11.76 -6.70
N THR A 101 -5.29 -12.78 -6.80
CA THR A 101 -5.25 -13.97 -5.93
C THR A 101 -4.16 -14.94 -6.39
N ILE A 102 -3.78 -15.90 -5.54
CA ILE A 102 -2.82 -16.94 -5.93
C ILE A 102 -3.36 -17.72 -7.14
N ASP A 103 -4.63 -18.10 -7.12
CA ASP A 103 -5.28 -18.87 -8.18
C ASP A 103 -5.28 -18.16 -9.55
N GLU A 104 -5.28 -16.83 -9.56
CA GLU A 104 -5.15 -16.02 -10.78
C GLU A 104 -3.72 -15.98 -11.33
N LEU A 105 -2.71 -16.23 -10.49
CA LEU A 105 -1.29 -16.15 -10.86
C LEU A 105 -0.68 -17.49 -11.28
N VAL A 106 -1.29 -18.62 -10.92
CA VAL A 106 -0.82 -19.98 -11.30
C VAL A 106 -1.43 -20.53 -12.60
N GLN A 107 -2.09 -19.69 -13.40
CA GLN A 107 -2.59 -20.03 -14.74
C GLN A 107 -1.48 -19.97 -15.80
#